data_AF-A0A6J1DPF8-F1
#
_entry.id   AF-A0A6J1DPF8-F1
#
_cell.length_a   1.000
_cell.length_b   1.000
_cell.length_c   1.000
_cell.angle_alpha   90.00
_cell.angle_beta   90.00
_cell.angle_gamma   90.00
#
_symmetry.space_group_name_H-M   'P 1'
#
loop_
_entity.id
_entity.type
_entity.pdbx_description
1 polymer ?
#
loop_
_entity_poly.entity_id
_entity_poly.type
_entity_poly.pdbx_seq_one_letter_code
_entity_poly.pdbx_strand_id
1 'polypeptide(L)'
;MCTCNYGTNRVEGNNFSIFFLSSNYFTLHKIYLIKSFSHWQTLVLENDDFQSYLGSVIEVRELISDFYSGRFRSCFEHLNHLREWLPFDRFLYDQFETLYDQIRNRAVVLYVQPFASVDLQMMANVFSTTIEALEKKLISFINTNQIKAKIDSADKVLYARKDD
;
A
#
# COMPACT_ATOMS: atom_id res chain seq x y z
N MET A 1 48.95 -22.08 2.94
CA MET A 1 49.14 -20.70 2.46
C MET A 1 49.10 -20.75 0.94
N CYS A 2 48.07 -20.21 0.31
CA CYS A 2 48.11 -19.86 -1.11
C CYS A 2 47.19 -18.66 -1.32
N THR A 3 47.81 -17.52 -1.63
CA THR A 3 47.20 -16.31 -2.15
C THR A 3 46.99 -16.49 -3.66
N CYS A 4 45.92 -15.91 -4.21
CA CYS A 4 45.84 -15.65 -5.63
C CYS A 4 45.15 -14.30 -5.89
N ASN A 5 45.94 -13.37 -6.43
CA ASN A 5 45.54 -12.12 -7.07
C ASN A 5 44.92 -12.43 -8.43
N TYR A 6 43.82 -11.77 -8.82
CA TYR A 6 43.53 -11.46 -10.22
C TYR A 6 42.61 -10.24 -10.34
N GLY A 7 43.14 -9.13 -10.87
CA GLY A 7 42.41 -8.33 -11.87
C GLY A 7 42.77 -8.88 -13.25
N THR A 8 41.99 -8.79 -14.33
CA THR A 8 40.94 -7.83 -14.71
C THR A 8 40.05 -8.44 -15.82
N ASN A 9 38.87 -7.82 -15.99
CA ASN A 9 38.04 -7.70 -17.21
C ASN A 9 36.68 -8.43 -17.26
N ARG A 10 35.66 -7.60 -16.99
CA ARG A 10 34.33 -7.50 -17.60
C ARG A 10 33.53 -8.80 -17.81
N VAL A 11 32.56 -8.97 -16.94
CA VAL A 11 31.24 -9.50 -17.31
C VAL A 11 30.22 -8.43 -16.90
N GLU A 12 29.61 -7.76 -17.89
CA GLU A 12 28.37 -7.03 -17.67
C GLU A 12 27.29 -8.07 -17.37
N GLY A 13 26.88 -8.12 -16.11
CA GLY A 13 25.89 -9.08 -15.64
C GLY A 13 25.35 -8.59 -14.30
N ASN A 14 24.28 -7.81 -14.38
CA ASN A 14 23.27 -7.57 -13.36
C ASN A 14 23.71 -7.88 -11.92
N ASN A 15 24.29 -6.88 -11.25
CA ASN A 15 24.65 -6.88 -9.83
C ASN A 15 23.39 -6.86 -8.94
N PHE A 16 22.58 -7.91 -8.98
CA PHE A 16 21.48 -8.11 -8.02
C PHE A 16 21.63 -9.37 -7.17
N SER A 17 22.78 -10.04 -7.24
CA SER A 17 22.98 -11.36 -6.62
C SER A 17 24.00 -11.39 -5.49
N ILE A 18 24.29 -10.26 -4.82
CA ILE A 18 25.12 -10.28 -3.61
C ILE A 18 24.70 -9.15 -2.65
N PHE A 19 23.81 -9.42 -1.67
CA PHE A 19 23.86 -8.85 -0.31
C PHE A 19 22.68 -9.34 0.57
N PHE A 20 22.61 -10.66 0.82
CA PHE A 20 21.45 -11.30 1.45
C PHE A 20 21.49 -11.46 2.99
N LEU A 21 22.38 -10.82 3.74
CA LEU A 21 22.55 -11.13 5.18
C LEU A 21 22.78 -9.91 6.10
N SER A 22 21.85 -8.96 6.13
CA SER A 22 21.71 -8.08 7.32
C SER A 22 20.25 -7.69 7.53
N SER A 23 19.76 -7.70 8.78
CA SER A 23 18.37 -7.31 9.13
C SER A 23 17.94 -5.96 8.55
N ASN A 24 18.88 -5.05 8.31
CA ASN A 24 18.61 -3.74 7.72
C ASN A 24 18.17 -3.81 6.25
N TYR A 25 18.60 -4.82 5.48
CA TYR A 25 18.26 -4.92 4.06
C TYR A 25 16.82 -5.42 3.86
N PHE A 26 16.37 -6.42 4.63
CA PHE A 26 14.98 -6.89 4.61
C PHE A 26 14.01 -5.78 5.00
N THR A 27 14.40 -5.00 6.01
CA THR A 27 13.72 -3.78 6.45
C THR A 27 13.59 -2.77 5.31
N LEU A 28 14.70 -2.27 4.77
CA LEU A 28 14.70 -1.28 3.68
C LEU A 28 13.97 -1.80 2.43
N HIS A 29 14.03 -3.11 2.18
CA HIS A 29 13.32 -3.76 1.09
C HIS A 29 11.80 -3.73 1.30
N LYS A 30 11.31 -4.04 2.51
CA LYS A 30 9.88 -3.87 2.86
C LYS A 30 9.44 -2.41 2.72
N ILE A 31 10.23 -1.44 3.19
CA ILE A 31 9.91 -0.01 3.03
C ILE A 31 9.82 0.36 1.54
N TYR A 32 10.80 -0.06 0.74
CA TYR A 32 10.85 0.23 -0.69
C TYR A 32 9.66 -0.37 -1.42
N LEU A 33 9.27 -1.62 -1.11
CA LEU A 33 8.12 -2.28 -1.71
C LEU A 33 6.80 -1.56 -1.37
N ILE A 34 6.57 -1.21 -0.10
CA ILE A 34 5.32 -0.54 0.31
C ILE A 34 5.27 0.90 -0.22
N LYS A 35 6.41 1.60 -0.28
CA LYS A 35 6.50 2.94 -0.88
C LYS A 35 6.35 2.93 -2.40
N SER A 36 6.88 1.90 -3.06
CA SER A 36 6.65 1.67 -4.49
C SER A 36 5.18 1.38 -4.75
N PHE A 37 4.55 0.55 -3.91
CA PHE A 37 3.12 0.25 -3.98
C PHE A 37 2.21 1.48 -3.80
N SER A 38 2.54 2.39 -2.88
CA SER A 38 1.76 3.63 -2.70
C SER A 38 1.95 4.63 -3.85
N HIS A 39 3.09 4.59 -4.55
CA HIS A 39 3.45 5.55 -5.59
C HIS A 39 3.14 5.04 -7.02
N TRP A 40 3.17 3.73 -7.28
CA TRP A 40 3.11 3.15 -8.62
C TRP A 40 2.01 2.08 -8.72
N GLN A 41 0.87 2.46 -9.28
CA GLN A 41 -0.26 1.54 -9.48
C GLN A 41 -0.20 0.77 -10.81
N THR A 42 0.53 1.25 -11.81
CA THR A 42 0.41 0.75 -13.19
C THR A 42 1.63 -0.04 -13.69
N LEU A 43 2.80 0.15 -13.08
CA LEU A 43 4.08 -0.42 -13.55
C LEU A 43 4.58 -1.61 -12.70
N VAL A 44 3.93 -1.85 -11.57
CA VAL A 44 4.37 -2.82 -10.55
C VAL A 44 4.08 -4.27 -10.94
N LEU A 45 3.02 -4.51 -11.72
CA LEU A 45 2.66 -5.87 -12.14
C LEU A 45 3.43 -6.34 -13.39
N GLU A 46 3.94 -5.42 -14.21
CA GLU A 46 4.60 -5.69 -15.49
C GLU A 46 6.13 -5.82 -15.39
N ASN A 47 6.70 -5.52 -14.22
CA ASN A 47 8.14 -5.58 -14.02
C ASN A 47 8.55 -6.92 -13.39
N ASP A 48 9.18 -7.79 -14.18
CA ASP A 48 9.63 -9.13 -13.77
C ASP A 48 10.60 -9.10 -12.57
N ASP A 49 11.46 -8.09 -12.49
CA ASP A 49 12.35 -7.91 -11.35
C ASP A 49 11.52 -7.65 -10.08
N PHE A 50 10.52 -6.76 -10.18
CA PHE A 50 9.63 -6.44 -9.06
C PHE A 50 8.78 -7.64 -8.63
N GLN A 51 8.30 -8.47 -9.55
CA GLN A 51 7.58 -9.70 -9.24
C GLN A 51 8.46 -10.72 -8.52
N SER A 52 9.72 -10.87 -8.94
CA SER A 52 10.72 -11.70 -8.25
C SER A 52 10.98 -11.21 -6.82
N TYR A 53 11.04 -9.88 -6.62
CA TYR A 53 11.17 -9.28 -5.29
C TYR A 53 9.93 -9.45 -4.41
N LEU A 54 8.72 -9.32 -4.97
CA LEU A 54 7.46 -9.61 -4.27
C LEU A 54 7.35 -11.08 -3.83
N GLY A 55 7.97 -12.01 -4.58
CA GLY A 55 8.05 -13.41 -4.19
C GLY A 55 8.81 -13.66 -2.89
N SER A 56 9.70 -12.75 -2.48
CA SER A 56 10.54 -12.91 -1.29
C SER A 56 9.84 -12.52 0.02
N VAL A 57 8.71 -11.81 -0.04
CA VAL A 57 7.93 -11.38 1.13
C VAL A 57 6.45 -11.66 0.87
N ILE A 58 6.02 -12.87 1.26
CA ILE A 58 4.67 -13.40 1.01
C ILE A 58 3.59 -12.43 1.52
N GLU A 59 3.80 -11.81 2.68
CA GLU A 59 2.84 -10.91 3.32
C GLU A 59 2.59 -9.63 2.50
N VAL A 60 3.61 -9.10 1.83
CA VAL A 60 3.47 -7.91 0.96
C VAL A 60 2.76 -8.28 -0.32
N ARG A 61 3.03 -9.46 -0.88
CA ARG A 61 2.33 -9.96 -2.08
C ARG A 61 0.83 -10.14 -1.83
N GLU A 62 0.47 -10.72 -0.70
CA GLU A 62 -0.94 -10.89 -0.29
C GLU A 62 -1.63 -9.55 -0.11
N LEU A 63 -0.96 -8.59 0.57
CA LEU A 63 -1.44 -7.22 0.73
C LEU A 63 -1.75 -6.55 -0.62
N ILE A 64 -0.82 -6.64 -1.58
CA ILE A 64 -0.98 -6.05 -2.91
C ILE A 64 -2.15 -6.72 -3.65
N SER A 65 -2.21 -8.05 -3.61
CA SER A 65 -3.27 -8.82 -4.26
C SER A 65 -4.66 -8.46 -3.72
N ASP A 66 -4.79 -8.33 -2.41
CA ASP A 66 -6.04 -7.95 -1.75
C ASP A 66 -6.45 -6.52 -2.05
N PHE A 67 -5.49 -5.60 -2.13
CA PHE A 67 -5.76 -4.21 -2.48
C PHE A 67 -6.34 -4.08 -3.91
N TYR A 68 -5.74 -4.76 -4.89
CA TYR A 68 -6.27 -4.74 -6.27
C TYR A 68 -7.58 -5.53 -6.41
N SER A 69 -7.81 -6.54 -5.56
CA SER A 69 -9.06 -7.28 -5.51
C SER A 69 -10.18 -6.54 -4.77
N GLY A 70 -9.92 -5.36 -4.20
CA GLY A 70 -10.88 -4.60 -3.41
C GLY A 70 -11.18 -5.19 -2.02
N ARG A 71 -10.41 -6.19 -1.57
CA ARG A 71 -10.52 -6.81 -0.24
C ARG A 71 -9.78 -5.97 0.80
N PHE A 72 -10.25 -4.75 1.04
CA PHE A 72 -9.54 -3.79 1.90
C PHE A 72 -9.42 -4.23 3.36
N ARG A 73 -10.38 -5.01 3.87
CA ARG A 73 -10.33 -5.53 5.25
C ARG A 73 -9.10 -6.41 5.48
N SER A 74 -8.91 -7.45 4.67
CA SER A 74 -7.74 -8.33 4.78
C SER A 74 -6.45 -7.58 4.42
N CYS A 75 -6.49 -6.67 3.45
CA CYS A 75 -5.36 -5.80 3.14
C CYS A 75 -4.87 -5.01 4.37
N PHE A 76 -5.78 -4.43 5.16
CA PHE A 76 -5.40 -3.72 6.40
C PHE A 76 -4.98 -4.67 7.52
N GLU A 77 -5.49 -5.89 7.58
CA GLU A 77 -5.01 -6.93 8.50
C GLU A 77 -3.54 -7.27 8.21
N HIS A 78 -3.18 -7.52 6.94
CA HIS A 78 -1.79 -7.72 6.53
C HIS A 78 -0.91 -6.50 6.83
N LEU A 79 -1.43 -5.27 6.60
CA LEU A 79 -0.70 -4.04 6.90
C LEU A 79 -0.48 -3.86 8.42
N ASN A 80 -1.44 -4.25 9.25
CA ASN A 80 -1.30 -4.23 10.71
C ASN A 80 -0.30 -5.28 11.22
N HIS A 81 -0.23 -6.46 10.61
CA HIS A 81 0.83 -7.42 10.92
C HIS A 81 2.21 -6.85 10.60
N LEU A 82 2.36 -6.13 9.49
CA LEU A 82 3.61 -5.42 9.19
C LEU A 82 3.93 -4.35 10.25
N ARG A 83 2.90 -3.74 10.87
CA ARG A 83 3.06 -2.77 11.97
C ARG A 83 3.73 -3.37 13.20
N GLU A 84 3.49 -4.65 13.49
CA GLU A 84 4.09 -5.35 14.64
C GLU A 84 5.63 -5.45 14.52
N TRP A 85 6.15 -5.40 13.30
CA TRP A 85 7.60 -5.45 13.03
C TRP A 85 8.28 -4.08 13.11
N LEU A 86 7.53 -2.98 13.19
CA LEU A 86 8.07 -1.61 13.21
C LEU A 86 9.00 -1.29 14.38
N PRO A 87 8.78 -1.77 15.62
CA PRO A 87 9.69 -1.46 16.72
C PRO A 87 11.11 -1.98 16.49
N PHE A 88 11.26 -2.99 15.62
CA PHE A 88 12.56 -3.56 15.25
C PHE A 88 13.23 -2.79 14.09
N ASP A 89 12.55 -1.78 13.55
CA ASP A 89 12.93 -1.06 12.34
C ASP A 89 12.76 0.46 12.51
N ARG A 90 13.83 1.11 12.95
CA ARG A 90 13.87 2.56 13.19
C ARG A 90 13.55 3.39 11.94
N PHE A 91 13.91 2.93 10.75
CA PHE A 91 13.70 3.69 9.52
C PHE A 91 12.26 3.60 9.01
N LEU A 92 11.63 2.44 9.20
CA LEU A 92 10.23 2.25 8.84
C LEU A 92 9.30 2.93 9.84
N TYR A 93 9.63 2.91 11.14
CA TYR A 93 8.81 3.49 12.21
C TYR A 93 8.37 4.94 11.92
N ASP A 94 9.31 5.81 11.54
CA ASP A 94 9.02 7.24 11.33
C ASP A 94 8.14 7.52 10.09
N GLN A 95 8.21 6.65 9.08
CA GLN A 95 7.51 6.85 7.79
C GLN A 95 6.24 6.00 7.67
N PHE A 96 6.11 4.95 8.47
CA PHE A 96 5.02 3.97 8.35
C PHE A 96 3.66 4.59 8.58
N GLU A 97 3.49 5.47 9.58
CA GLU A 97 2.19 6.11 9.83
C GLU A 97 1.75 6.97 8.65
N THR A 98 2.69 7.72 8.05
CA THR A 98 2.41 8.52 6.84
C THR A 98 2.00 7.62 5.67
N LEU A 99 2.69 6.50 5.50
CA LEU A 99 2.42 5.52 4.46
C LEU A 99 1.08 4.80 4.66
N TYR A 100 0.78 4.42 5.90
CA TYR A 100 -0.48 3.82 6.31
C TYR A 100 -1.65 4.75 5.98
N ASP A 101 -1.53 6.04 6.31
CA ASP A 101 -2.53 7.03 5.99
C ASP A 101 -2.71 7.23 4.48
N GLN A 102 -1.62 7.24 3.70
CA GLN A 102 -1.69 7.32 2.23
C GLN A 102 -2.43 6.12 1.63
N ILE A 103 -2.07 4.89 2.05
CA ILE A 103 -2.74 3.66 1.59
C ILE A 103 -4.21 3.69 1.96
N ARG A 104 -4.53 4.07 3.21
CA ARG A 104 -5.91 4.16 3.70
C ARG A 104 -6.73 5.20 2.93
N ASN A 105 -6.15 6.38 2.65
CA ASN A 105 -6.79 7.42 1.85
C ASN A 105 -7.10 6.90 0.44
N ARG A 106 -6.14 6.22 -0.19
CA ARG A 106 -6.32 5.68 -1.53
C ARG A 106 -7.36 4.58 -1.58
N ALA A 107 -7.34 3.67 -0.60
CA ALA A 107 -8.33 2.60 -0.47
C ALA A 107 -9.76 3.15 -0.35
N VAL A 108 -9.97 4.23 0.40
CA VAL A 108 -11.28 4.90 0.50
C VAL A 108 -11.77 5.39 -0.86
N VAL A 109 -10.90 6.06 -1.63
CA VAL A 109 -11.25 6.54 -2.99
C VAL A 109 -11.62 5.37 -3.91
N LEU A 110 -10.78 4.33 -3.92
CA LEU A 110 -10.99 3.13 -4.75
C LEU A 110 -12.23 2.35 -4.36
N TYR A 111 -12.56 2.30 -3.07
CA TYR A 111 -13.76 1.62 -2.57
C TYR A 111 -15.03 2.29 -3.11
N VAL A 112 -15.06 3.62 -3.19
CA VAL A 112 -16.24 4.37 -3.65
C VAL A 112 -16.38 4.35 -5.18
N GLN A 113 -15.25 4.34 -5.90
CA GLN A 113 -15.21 4.52 -7.36
C GLN A 113 -16.13 3.60 -8.19
N PRO A 114 -16.27 2.28 -7.90
CA PRO A 114 -17.10 1.40 -8.72
C PRO A 114 -18.62 1.47 -8.39
N PHE A 115 -19.03 2.13 -7.32
CA PHE A 115 -20.42 2.13 -6.86
C PHE A 115 -21.13 3.46 -7.13
N ALA A 116 -22.39 3.39 -7.55
CA ALA A 116 -23.24 4.58 -7.72
C ALA A 116 -23.68 5.18 -6.37
N SER A 117 -23.84 4.32 -5.36
CA SER A 117 -24.10 4.72 -3.98
C SER A 117 -23.42 3.75 -3.00
N VAL A 118 -23.05 4.26 -1.83
CA VAL A 118 -22.34 3.52 -0.78
C VAL A 118 -22.98 3.82 0.57
N ASP A 119 -23.34 2.78 1.30
CA ASP A 119 -23.77 2.88 2.70
C ASP A 119 -22.55 3.15 3.60
N LEU A 120 -22.59 4.26 4.34
CA LEU A 120 -21.49 4.69 5.21
C LEU A 120 -21.29 3.75 6.41
N GLN A 121 -22.33 3.05 6.88
CA GLN A 121 -22.22 2.05 7.94
C GLN A 121 -21.40 0.85 7.47
N MET A 122 -21.72 0.32 6.29
CA MET A 122 -20.97 -0.79 5.70
C MET A 122 -19.52 -0.40 5.46
N MET A 123 -19.30 0.81 4.92
CA MET A 123 -17.96 1.33 4.69
C MET A 123 -17.19 1.52 6.01
N ALA A 124 -17.82 2.09 7.05
CA ALA A 124 -17.22 2.25 8.37
C ALA A 124 -16.73 0.92 8.97
N ASN A 125 -17.51 -0.15 8.79
CA ASN A 125 -17.15 -1.51 9.21
C ASN A 125 -15.94 -2.07 8.45
N VAL A 126 -15.84 -1.83 7.14
CA VAL A 126 -14.70 -2.28 6.32
C VAL A 126 -13.40 -1.57 6.72
N PHE A 127 -13.48 -0.27 7.01
CA PHE A 127 -12.32 0.55 7.36
C PHE A 127 -12.05 0.62 8.87
N SER A 128 -12.79 -0.15 9.68
CA SER A 128 -12.72 -0.17 11.14
C SER A 128 -12.66 1.25 11.74
N THR A 129 -13.59 2.11 11.33
CA THR A 129 -13.65 3.53 11.71
C THR A 129 -15.05 3.90 12.17
N THR A 130 -15.18 5.03 12.86
CA THR A 130 -16.49 5.61 13.13
C THR A 130 -17.03 6.33 11.89
N ILE A 131 -18.35 6.45 11.82
CA ILE A 131 -19.05 7.12 10.71
C ILE A 131 -18.66 8.59 10.66
N GLU A 132 -18.55 9.25 11.82
CA GLU A 132 -18.22 10.68 11.90
C GLU A 132 -16.82 10.96 11.35
N ALA A 133 -15.85 10.09 11.67
CA ALA A 133 -14.50 10.20 11.13
C ALA A 133 -14.47 9.93 9.63
N LEU A 134 -15.27 8.96 9.16
CA LEU A 134 -15.39 8.65 7.73
C LEU A 134 -16.04 9.81 6.96
N GLU A 135 -17.12 10.40 7.45
CA GLU A 135 -17.79 11.55 6.86
C GLU A 135 -16.83 12.74 6.72
N LYS A 136 -16.11 13.09 7.80
CA LYS A 136 -15.12 14.18 7.76
C LYS A 136 -14.06 13.93 6.69
N LYS A 137 -13.61 12.68 6.55
CA LYS A 137 -12.60 12.28 5.58
C LYS A 137 -13.12 12.34 4.14
N LEU A 138 -14.34 11.86 3.91
CA LEU A 138 -15.02 11.94 2.61
C LEU A 138 -15.28 13.39 2.19
N ILE A 139 -15.70 14.25 3.12
CA ILE A 139 -15.85 15.70 2.87
C ILE A 139 -14.51 16.31 2.42
N SER A 140 -13.40 15.95 3.08
CA SER A 140 -12.07 16.39 2.67
C SER A 140 -11.73 15.93 1.24
N PHE A 141 -12.09 14.70 0.86
CA PHE A 141 -11.84 14.19 -0.50
C PHE A 141 -12.74 14.83 -1.55
N ILE A 142 -13.99 15.17 -1.21
CA ILE A 142 -14.89 15.92 -2.10
C ILE A 142 -14.35 17.34 -2.30
N ASN A 143 -13.95 18.03 -1.22
CA ASN A 143 -13.41 19.39 -1.29
C ASN A 143 -12.09 19.48 -2.07
N THR A 144 -11.28 18.42 -2.05
CA THR A 144 -10.02 18.33 -2.81
C THR A 144 -10.20 17.74 -4.22
N ASN A 145 -11.45 17.54 -4.68
CA ASN A 145 -11.80 16.96 -5.98
C ASN A 145 -11.22 15.55 -6.25
N GLN A 146 -10.90 14.79 -5.20
CA GLN A 146 -10.46 13.39 -5.33
C GLN A 146 -11.63 12.43 -5.57
N ILE A 147 -12.81 12.77 -5.06
CA ILE A 147 -14.05 12.00 -5.24
C ILE A 147 -15.16 12.94 -5.68
N LYS A 148 -15.84 12.62 -6.78
CA LYS A 148 -17.04 13.31 -7.22
C LYS A 148 -18.28 12.64 -6.62
N ALA A 149 -18.66 13.07 -5.41
CA ALA A 149 -19.79 12.49 -4.71
C ALA A 149 -20.53 13.52 -3.84
N LYS A 150 -21.73 13.16 -3.39
CA LYS A 150 -22.53 13.90 -2.41
C LYS A 150 -22.86 12.97 -1.24
N ILE A 151 -22.76 13.48 -0.02
CA ILE A 151 -23.12 12.75 1.20
C ILE A 151 -24.54 13.16 1.61
N ASP A 152 -25.38 12.16 1.86
CA ASP A 152 -26.63 12.31 2.61
C ASP A 152 -26.36 11.95 4.08
N SER A 153 -26.39 12.96 4.95
CA SER A 153 -26.09 12.79 6.37
C SER A 153 -27.26 12.24 7.18
N ALA A 154 -28.49 12.28 6.64
CA ALA A 154 -29.69 11.75 7.29
C ALA A 154 -29.76 10.24 7.09
N ASP A 155 -29.65 9.80 5.84
CA ASP A 155 -29.69 8.37 5.48
C ASP A 155 -28.33 7.68 5.61
N LYS A 156 -27.25 8.43 5.85
CA LYS A 156 -25.87 7.93 5.93
C LYS A 156 -25.46 7.19 4.65
N VAL A 157 -25.79 7.76 3.50
CA VAL A 157 -25.46 7.24 2.17
C VAL A 157 -24.63 8.25 1.39
N LEU A 158 -23.59 7.78 0.73
CA LEU A 158 -22.81 8.56 -0.23
C LEU A 158 -23.28 8.22 -1.65
N TYR A 159 -23.58 9.23 -2.45
CA TYR A 159 -24.00 9.10 -3.85
C TYR A 159 -22.89 9.61 -4.78
N ALA A 160 -22.45 8.79 -5.71
CA ALA A 160 -21.53 9.22 -6.75
C ALA A 160 -22.24 10.21 -7.69
N ARG A 161 -21.57 11.32 -8.01
CA ARG A 161 -22.04 12.21 -9.08
C ARG A 161 -21.59 11.62 -10.40
N LYS A 162 -22.53 11.34 -11.29
CA LYS A 162 -22.23 11.18 -12.71
C LYS A 162 -21.98 12.58 -13.26
N ASP A 163 -20.83 12.78 -13.89
CA ASP A 163 -20.65 13.94 -14.75
C ASP A 163 -21.56 13.73 -15.97
N ASP A 164 -22.47 14.67 -16.22
CA ASP A 164 -23.28 14.73 -17.44
C ASP A 164 -22.44 15.21 -18.63
#